data_AF-A0A7X7ZG03-F1
#
_entry.id   AF-A0A7X7ZG03-F1
#
_cell.length_a   1.000
_cell.length_b   1.000
_cell.length_c   1.000
_cell.angle_alpha   90.00
_cell.angle_beta   90.00
_cell.angle_gamma   90.00
#
_symmetry.space_group_name_H-M   'P 1'
#
loop_
_entity.id
_entity.type
_entity.pdbx_description
1 polymer ?
#
loop_
_entity_poly.entity_id
_entity_poly.type
_entity_poly.pdbx_seq_one_letter_code
_entity_poly.pdbx_strand_id
1 'polypeptide(L)'
;MTPMLLDTFGLQPHDQEAAEYAALLLAGLWSLREGGQRLVLTAKIDSTQLLAGPEEANGGHQIAELPAAAVEAWFTDEPEAPVDQVAASISGLDLDSAWDTPEVSALHARHDLLWHSVVELRKD
;
A
#
# COMPACT_ATOMS: atom_id res chain seq x y z
N MET A 1 1.87 -7.80 -11.39
CA MET A 1 2.57 -6.70 -10.71
C MET A 1 3.32 -5.87 -11.71
N THR A 2 3.53 -4.59 -11.37
CA THR A 2 4.29 -3.65 -12.20
C THR A 2 5.77 -4.06 -12.22
N PRO A 3 6.45 -3.97 -13.38
CA PRO A 3 7.87 -4.27 -13.50
C PRO A 3 8.77 -3.57 -12.49
N MET A 4 8.55 -2.28 -12.19
CA MET A 4 9.40 -1.54 -11.24
C MET A 4 9.22 -2.03 -9.81
N LEU A 5 8.01 -2.44 -9.39
CA LEU A 5 7.82 -3.07 -8.08
C LEU A 5 8.67 -4.35 -7.97
N LEU A 6 8.63 -5.19 -9.00
CA LEU A 6 9.42 -6.42 -9.01
C LEU A 6 10.93 -6.13 -8.92
N ASP A 7 11.42 -5.17 -9.69
CA ASP A 7 12.83 -4.74 -9.66
C ASP A 7 13.22 -4.17 -8.29
N THR A 8 12.39 -3.29 -7.72
CA THR A 8 12.59 -2.66 -6.41
C THR A 8 12.81 -3.69 -5.30
N PHE A 9 12.01 -4.76 -5.31
CA PHE A 9 12.08 -5.81 -4.29
C PHE A 9 12.94 -7.01 -4.69
N GLY A 10 13.61 -6.97 -5.85
CA GLY A 10 14.42 -8.06 -6.37
C GLY A 10 13.61 -9.35 -6.67
N LEU A 11 12.32 -9.21 -6.95
CA LEU A 11 11.37 -10.30 -7.16
C LEU A 11 11.28 -10.68 -8.64
N GLN A 12 10.93 -11.94 -8.88
CA GLN A 12 10.67 -12.46 -10.22
C GLN A 12 9.16 -12.44 -10.52
N PRO A 13 8.74 -12.47 -11.80
CA PRO A 13 7.32 -12.48 -12.15
C PRO A 13 6.49 -13.66 -11.59
N HIS A 14 7.17 -14.73 -11.17
CA HIS A 14 6.53 -15.89 -10.54
C HIS A 14 6.41 -15.79 -9.02
N ASP A 15 7.03 -14.80 -8.38
CA ASP A 15 6.97 -14.55 -6.93
C ASP A 15 5.70 -13.76 -6.56
N GLN A 16 4.54 -14.24 -7.02
CA GLN A 16 3.28 -13.48 -6.96
C GLN A 16 2.90 -13.11 -5.53
N GLU A 17 2.92 -14.06 -4.59
CA GLU A 17 2.55 -13.81 -3.19
C GLU A 17 3.49 -12.79 -2.53
N ALA A 18 4.80 -12.90 -2.76
CA ALA A 18 5.77 -11.95 -2.22
C ALA A 18 5.58 -10.55 -2.82
N ALA A 19 5.28 -10.46 -4.12
CA ALA A 19 5.06 -9.19 -4.79
C ALA A 19 3.75 -8.52 -4.36
N GLU A 20 2.68 -9.30 -4.17
CA GLU A 20 1.41 -8.81 -3.62
C GLU A 20 1.57 -8.32 -2.18
N TYR A 21 2.31 -9.06 -1.35
CA TYR A 21 2.61 -8.64 0.02
C TYR A 21 3.47 -7.37 0.06
N ALA A 22 4.51 -7.27 -0.77
CA ALA A 22 5.32 -6.06 -0.89
C ALA A 22 4.48 -4.85 -1.31
N ALA A 23 3.60 -5.01 -2.30
CA ALA A 23 2.68 -3.97 -2.74
C ALA A 23 1.73 -3.52 -1.62
N LEU A 24 1.19 -4.46 -0.84
CA LEU A 24 0.31 -4.18 0.30
C LEU A 24 1.03 -3.32 1.37
N LEU A 25 2.24 -3.72 1.76
CA LEU A 25 3.04 -2.98 2.74
C LEU A 25 3.42 -1.58 2.24
N LEU A 26 3.85 -1.49 0.98
CA LEU A 26 4.26 -0.24 0.36
C LEU A 26 3.09 0.73 0.24
N ALA A 27 1.91 0.26 -0.19
CA ALA A 27 0.70 1.07 -0.24
C ALA A 27 0.28 1.55 1.16
N GLY A 28 0.42 0.70 2.17
CA GLY A 28 0.18 1.05 3.56
C GLY A 28 1.11 2.18 4.03
N LEU A 29 2.40 2.05 3.79
CA LEU A 29 3.39 3.07 4.12
C LEU A 29 3.14 4.39 3.37
N TRP A 30 2.78 4.32 2.09
CA TRP A 30 2.41 5.51 1.31
C TRP A 30 1.21 6.23 1.96
N SER A 31 0.15 5.51 2.31
CA SER A 31 -1.01 6.07 3.01
C SER A 31 -0.62 6.67 4.37
N LEU A 32 0.24 6.01 5.13
CA LEU A 32 0.71 6.49 6.43
C LEU A 32 1.45 7.82 6.30
N ARG A 33 2.32 7.92 5.29
CA ARG A 33 3.11 9.12 5.02
C ARG A 33 2.23 10.29 4.61
N GLU A 34 1.27 10.07 3.71
CA GLU A 34 0.43 11.14 3.17
C GLU A 34 -0.71 11.54 4.12
N GLY A 35 -1.29 10.57 4.83
CA GLY A 35 -2.53 10.74 5.59
C GLY A 35 -2.42 10.48 7.09
N GLY A 36 -1.26 10.06 7.60
CA GLY A 36 -1.06 9.71 9.01
C GLY A 36 -1.68 8.39 9.45
N GLN A 37 -2.23 7.60 8.52
CA GLN A 37 -2.88 6.31 8.80
C GLN A 37 -2.59 5.30 7.68
N ARG A 38 -2.43 4.00 7.99
CA ARG A 38 -2.38 2.97 6.95
C ARG A 38 -3.80 2.57 6.54
N LEU A 39 -4.18 2.94 5.33
CA LEU A 39 -5.39 2.47 4.66
C LEU A 39 -5.01 2.00 3.26
N VAL A 40 -5.30 0.74 2.95
CA VAL A 40 -5.06 0.18 1.62
C VAL A 40 -6.35 -0.37 1.05
N LEU A 41 -6.67 -0.04 -0.20
CA LEU A 41 -7.77 -0.63 -0.95
C LEU A 41 -7.20 -1.57 -2.01
N THR A 42 -7.78 -2.77 -2.14
CA THR A 42 -7.57 -3.58 -3.35
C THR A 42 -8.72 -3.36 -4.30
N ALA A 43 -8.39 -3.22 -5.58
CA ALA A 43 -9.38 -2.98 -6.60
C ALA A 43 -8.99 -3.65 -7.92
N LYS A 44 -10.02 -4.09 -8.64
CA LYS A 44 -9.86 -4.63 -9.99
C LYS A 44 -10.04 -3.53 -11.03
N ILE A 45 -8.94 -3.10 -11.61
CA ILE A 45 -8.89 -2.06 -12.65
C ILE A 45 -8.43 -2.62 -13.99
N ASP A 46 -8.93 -2.04 -15.08
CA ASP A 46 -8.41 -2.27 -16.43
C ASP A 46 -7.21 -1.35 -16.69
N SER A 47 -6.20 -1.85 -17.40
CA SER A 47 -5.01 -1.08 -17.79
C SER A 47 -5.33 0.23 -18.55
N THR A 48 -6.47 0.29 -19.24
CA THR A 48 -6.97 1.49 -19.93
C THR A 48 -7.42 2.60 -18.99
N GLN A 49 -7.62 2.31 -17.70
CA GLN A 49 -7.96 3.30 -16.68
C GLN A 49 -6.72 3.99 -16.08
N LEU A 50 -5.51 3.47 -16.36
CA LEU A 50 -4.26 4.10 -15.93
C LEU A 50 -4.06 5.41 -16.68
N LEU A 51 -3.67 6.46 -15.96
CA LEU A 51 -3.21 7.70 -16.58
C LEU A 51 -1.92 7.43 -17.36
N ALA A 52 -1.77 8.10 -18.50
CA ALA A 52 -0.57 7.97 -19.32
C ALA A 52 0.65 8.53 -18.57
N GLY A 53 1.73 7.75 -18.57
CA GLY A 53 2.97 8.11 -17.89
C GLY A 53 3.82 6.88 -17.60
N PRO A 54 5.08 7.07 -17.17
CA PRO A 54 5.87 5.98 -16.62
C PRO A 54 5.28 5.50 -15.29
N GLU A 55 5.77 4.36 -14.81
CA GLU A 55 5.60 3.99 -13.40
C GLU A 55 6.25 5.06 -12.50
N GLU A 56 5.54 5.39 -11.43
CA GLU A 56 6.09 6.13 -10.29
C GLU A 56 7.07 5.24 -9.52
N ALA A 57 7.89 5.85 -8.67
CA ALA A 57 8.81 5.14 -7.79
C ALA A 57 8.10 3.97 -7.07
N ASN A 58 8.81 2.83 -6.96
CA ASN A 58 8.31 1.58 -6.39
C ASN A 58 7.13 0.95 -7.16
N GLY A 59 6.94 1.31 -8.44
CA GLY A 59 5.96 0.69 -9.33
C GLY A 59 4.53 1.20 -9.21
N GLY A 60 4.37 2.44 -8.71
CA GLY A 60 3.06 3.09 -8.61
C GLY A 60 2.53 3.55 -9.98
N HIS A 61 1.21 3.67 -10.08
CA HIS A 61 0.53 4.33 -11.20
C HIS A 61 -0.60 5.20 -10.68
N GLN A 62 -1.00 6.18 -11.49
CA GLN A 62 -2.14 7.04 -11.20
C GLN A 62 -3.35 6.62 -12.05
N ILE A 63 -4.54 6.80 -11.48
CA ILE A 63 -5.83 6.66 -12.15
C ILE A 63 -6.62 7.96 -11.91
N ALA A 64 -7.49 8.34 -12.86
CA ALA A 64 -8.30 9.55 -12.71
C ALA A 64 -9.36 9.41 -11.61
N GLU A 65 -9.96 8.23 -11.51
CA GLU A 65 -11.01 7.90 -10.56
C GLU A 65 -10.96 6.42 -10.21
N LEU A 66 -11.29 6.09 -8.96
CA LEU A 66 -11.51 4.72 -8.51
C LEU A 66 -13.01 4.47 -8.35
N PRO A 67 -13.65 3.68 -9.24
CA PRO A 67 -15.06 3.33 -9.07
C PRO A 67 -15.24 2.51 -7.79
N ALA A 68 -16.20 2.89 -6.94
CA ALA A 68 -16.48 2.14 -5.70
C ALA A 68 -16.82 0.66 -5.97
N ALA A 69 -17.43 0.35 -7.12
CA ALA A 69 -17.75 -1.00 -7.54
C ALA A 69 -16.52 -1.84 -7.93
N ALA A 70 -15.35 -1.22 -8.14
CA ALA A 70 -14.11 -1.91 -8.46
C ALA A 70 -13.33 -2.35 -7.21
N VAL A 71 -13.63 -1.78 -6.04
CA VAL A 71 -12.99 -2.14 -4.77
C VAL A 71 -13.43 -3.55 -4.36
N GLU A 72 -12.47 -4.39 -3.96
CA GLU A 72 -12.69 -5.79 -3.58
C GLU A 72 -12.50 -6.02 -2.08
N ALA A 73 -11.56 -5.30 -1.45
CA ALA A 73 -11.32 -5.30 -0.01
C ALA A 73 -10.64 -4.00 0.43
N TRP A 74 -10.57 -3.81 1.74
CA TRP A 74 -9.68 -2.82 2.32
C TRP A 74 -8.93 -3.38 3.52
N PHE A 75 -7.85 -2.70 3.86
CA PHE A 75 -6.97 -3.07 4.94
C PHE A 75 -6.68 -1.89 5.84
N THR A 76 -6.70 -2.13 7.15
CA THR A 76 -6.35 -1.14 8.18
C THR A 76 -5.42 -1.76 9.20
N ASP A 77 -4.82 -0.91 10.03
CA ASP A 77 -4.08 -1.36 11.20
C ASP A 77 -4.93 -2.19 12.18
N GLU A 78 -4.27 -3.13 12.86
CA GLU A 78 -4.79 -3.71 14.11
C GLU A 78 -4.78 -2.68 15.26
N PRO A 79 -5.66 -2.81 16.27
CA PRO A 79 -5.83 -1.80 17.31
C PRO A 79 -4.55 -1.47 18.11
N GLU A 80 -3.64 -2.44 18.28
CA GLU A 80 -2.42 -2.31 19.07
C GLU A 80 -1.24 -1.70 18.29
N ALA A 81 -1.39 -1.44 16.98
CA ALA A 81 -0.33 -0.91 16.15
C ALA A 81 0.04 0.54 16.57
N PRO A 82 1.34 0.89 16.70
CA PRO A 82 1.79 2.21 17.12
C PRO A 82 1.79 3.23 15.96
N VAL A 83 0.70 3.29 15.19
CA VAL A 83 0.59 4.02 13.90
C VAL A 83 0.98 5.49 14.02
N ASP A 84 0.41 6.20 15.00
CA ASP A 84 0.67 7.63 15.21
C ASP A 84 2.15 7.92 15.53
N GLN A 85 2.79 7.03 16.29
CA GLN A 85 4.20 7.16 16.64
C GLN A 85 5.08 6.97 15.40
N VAL A 86 4.77 5.96 14.57
CA VAL A 86 5.51 5.70 13.33
C VAL A 86 5.27 6.83 12.32
N ALA A 87 4.05 7.33 12.19
CA ALA A 87 3.73 8.48 11.34
C ALA A 87 4.58 9.71 11.72
N ALA A 88 4.70 9.98 13.03
CA ALA A 88 5.53 11.07 13.53
C ALA A 88 7.02 10.86 13.25
N SER A 89 7.54 9.62 13.35
CA SER A 89 8.96 9.33 13.15
C SER A 89 9.40 9.45 11.69
N ILE A 90 8.50 9.21 10.72
CA ILE A 90 8.80 9.27 9.29
C ILE A 90 8.41 10.60 8.64
N SER A 91 7.92 11.57 9.43
CA SER A 91 7.44 12.84 8.91
C SER A 91 8.52 13.58 8.09
N GLY A 92 8.20 13.92 6.85
CA GLY A 92 9.09 14.63 5.93
C GLY A 92 10.09 13.75 5.17
N LEU A 93 10.17 12.44 5.45
CA LEU A 93 10.94 11.50 4.64
C LEU A 93 10.24 11.25 3.29
N ASP A 94 10.99 10.83 2.28
CA ASP A 94 10.39 10.19 1.09
C ASP A 94 10.05 8.72 1.38
N LEU A 95 9.38 8.06 0.42
CA LEU A 95 8.88 6.69 0.62
C LEU A 95 10.01 5.69 0.88
N ASP A 96 11.11 5.80 0.14
CA ASP A 96 12.26 4.90 0.25
C ASP A 96 12.98 5.10 1.58
N SER A 97 13.24 6.35 1.97
CA SER A 97 13.86 6.66 3.26
C SER A 97 12.98 6.24 4.43
N ALA A 98 11.65 6.35 4.30
CA ALA A 98 10.71 5.89 5.32
C ALA A 98 10.71 4.35 5.42
N TRP A 99 10.76 3.65 4.30
CA TRP A 99 10.80 2.18 4.23
C TRP A 99 12.00 1.61 4.99
N ASP A 100 13.15 2.27 4.89
CA ASP A 100 14.41 1.85 5.52
C ASP A 100 14.49 2.17 7.02
N THR A 101 13.47 2.82 7.60
CA THR A 101 13.48 3.13 9.04
C THR A 101 13.24 1.88 9.90
N PRO A 102 13.92 1.75 11.06
CA PRO A 102 13.65 0.68 12.01
C PRO A 102 12.19 0.64 12.49
N GLU A 103 11.55 1.80 12.62
CA GLU A 103 10.17 1.95 13.06
C GLU A 103 9.19 1.32 12.06
N VAL A 104 9.35 1.60 10.76
CA VAL A 104 8.53 1.01 9.70
C VAL A 104 8.81 -0.48 9.54
N SER A 105 10.08 -0.89 9.61
CA SER A 105 10.46 -2.30 9.60
C SER A 105 9.80 -3.07 10.75
N ALA A 106 9.82 -2.51 11.97
CA ALA A 106 9.17 -3.11 13.12
C ALA A 106 7.64 -3.12 13.00
N LEU A 107 7.04 -2.07 12.43
CA LEU A 107 5.61 -2.01 12.16
C LEU A 107 5.18 -3.14 11.21
N HIS A 108 5.87 -3.30 10.08
CA HIS A 108 5.59 -4.35 9.10
C HIS A 108 5.80 -5.77 9.65
N ALA A 109 6.82 -5.95 10.51
CA ALA A 109 7.16 -7.27 11.04
C ALA A 109 6.26 -7.73 12.20
N ARG A 110 5.56 -6.81 12.87
CA ARG A 110 4.86 -7.09 14.15
C ARG A 110 3.38 -6.79 14.13
N HIS A 111 2.92 -5.93 13.22
CA HIS A 111 1.54 -5.45 13.19
C HIS A 111 0.95 -5.64 11.81
N ASP A 112 0.07 -6.63 11.71
CA ASP A 112 -0.58 -6.99 10.46
C ASP A 112 -1.56 -5.90 10.02
N LEU A 113 -1.72 -5.81 8.70
CA LEU A 113 -2.84 -5.10 8.10
C LEU A 113 -4.05 -6.03 8.07
N LEU A 114 -5.08 -5.69 8.84
CA LEU A 114 -6.31 -6.48 8.96
C LEU A 114 -7.14 -6.32 7.70
N TRP A 115 -7.52 -7.45 7.09
CA TRP A 115 -8.39 -7.51 5.93
C TRP A 115 -9.86 -7.30 6.32
N HIS A 116 -10.57 -6.50 5.53
CA HIS A 116 -11.99 -6.23 5.68
C HIS A 116 -12.72 -6.37 4.34
N SER A 117 -13.95 -6.87 4.38
CA SER A 117 -14.76 -7.08 3.17
C SER A 117 -15.52 -5.83 2.76
N VAL A 118 -15.53 -5.49 1.46
CA VAL A 118 -16.37 -4.43 0.84
C VAL A 118 -17.87 -4.47 1.20
N VAL A 119 -18.39 -5.63 1.63
CA VAL A 119 -19.77 -5.73 2.13
C VAL A 119 -19.98 -4.91 3.40
N GLU A 120 -18.94 -4.75 4.22
CA GLU A 120 -18.99 -3.94 5.44
C GLU A 120 -18.95 -2.43 5.13
N LEU A 121 -18.42 -2.02 3.97
CA LEU A 121 -18.45 -0.64 3.46
C LEU A 121 -19.85 -0.22 2.99
N ARG A 122 -20.71 -1.19 2.65
CA ARG A 122 -22.06 -0.95 2.09
C ARG A 122 -23.13 -0.68 3.15
N LYS A 123 -22.76 -0.47 4.41
CA LYS A 123 -23.70 0.07 5.40
C LYS A 123 -23.78 1.58 5.21
N ASP A 124 -24.54 1.99 4.20
CA ASP A 124 -25.33 3.24 4.12
C ASP A 124 -26.21 3.21 2.85
#